data_AF-A0A9N9G800-F1
#
_entry.id   AF-A0A9N9G800-F1
#
_cell.length_a   1.000
_cell.length_b   1.000
_cell.length_c   1.000
_cell.angle_alpha   90.00
_cell.angle_beta   90.00
_cell.angle_gamma   90.00
#
_symmetry.space_group_name_H-M   'P 1'
#
loop_
_entity.id
_entity.type
_entity.pdbx_description
1 polymer ?
#
loop_
_entity_poly.entity_id
_entity_poly.type
_entity_poly.pdbx_seq_one_letter_code
_entity_poly.pdbx_strand_id
1 'polypeptide(L)'
;MNTGPLAPFIFTTYNSRLVSTCHWGLAHSTSDTRPAFKIQKTTETFDYLRTVAADVHVVRGDYDESHNWPLSKIITHGPLRIGVLHGHQVIPVGDTESLSIIARQMDVDILLTGHTHRFVAYDYEGKFFVNPGSATGAYSGFGADAIIPSFVLMDVQGNVVTTYVYQLVDGEVKVEKIEYRKAYDTSGRVL
;
A
#
# COMPACT_ATOMS: atom_id res chain seq x y z
N MET A 1 13.81 22.87 -3.87
CA MET A 1 13.30 22.17 -2.67
C MET A 1 11.80 22.44 -2.61
N ASN A 2 10.97 21.46 -2.96
CA ASN A 2 9.52 21.60 -2.85
C ASN A 2 8.95 20.24 -2.44
N THR A 3 8.93 19.99 -1.13
CA THR A 3 8.19 18.86 -0.54
C THR A 3 6.73 19.28 -0.49
N GLY A 4 6.01 19.06 -1.60
CA GLY A 4 4.55 19.15 -1.60
C GLY A 4 3.95 18.16 -0.59
N PRO A 5 2.70 18.37 -0.16
CA PRO A 5 2.04 17.43 0.75
C PRO A 5 1.99 16.02 0.19
N LEU A 6 2.29 15.09 1.08
CA LEU A 6 2.27 13.66 0.86
C LEU A 6 0.82 13.15 1.08
N ALA A 7 0.31 12.38 0.13
CA ALA A 7 -1.08 11.93 0.01
C ALA A 7 -1.36 10.59 0.74
N PRO A 8 -2.64 10.23 0.99
CA PRO A 8 -3.04 9.03 1.75
C PRO A 8 -2.69 7.69 1.09
N PHE A 9 -2.65 6.64 1.93
CA PHE A 9 -2.52 5.25 1.52
C PHE A 9 -3.91 4.63 1.30
N ILE A 10 -4.22 4.26 0.06
CA ILE A 10 -5.56 3.83 -0.33
C ILE A 10 -5.52 2.43 -0.98
N PHE A 11 -6.36 1.55 -0.45
CA PHE A 11 -6.65 0.22 -0.98
C PHE A 11 -8.05 0.21 -1.52
N THR A 12 -8.27 -0.61 -2.54
CA THR A 12 -9.61 -0.91 -2.98
C THR A 12 -9.76 -2.39 -3.27
N THR A 13 -10.95 -2.92 -2.99
CA THR A 13 -11.34 -4.30 -3.25
C THR A 13 -12.38 -4.28 -4.37
N TYR A 14 -12.15 -5.03 -5.43
CA TYR A 14 -13.09 -5.22 -6.53
C TYR A 14 -13.18 -6.69 -6.91
N ASN A 15 -14.33 -7.33 -6.65
CA ASN A 15 -14.64 -8.67 -7.16
C ASN A 15 -13.55 -9.73 -6.85
N SER A 16 -13.11 -9.78 -5.59
CA SER A 16 -12.01 -10.64 -5.10
C SER A 16 -10.59 -10.27 -5.55
N ARG A 17 -10.44 -9.12 -6.24
CA ARG A 17 -9.15 -8.51 -6.54
C ARG A 17 -8.91 -7.35 -5.60
N LEU A 18 -7.79 -7.34 -4.91
CA LEU A 18 -7.34 -6.26 -4.05
C LEU A 18 -6.35 -5.40 -4.82
N VAL A 19 -6.73 -4.16 -5.11
CA VAL A 19 -5.89 -3.19 -5.80
C VAL A 19 -5.27 -2.27 -4.76
N SER A 20 -3.95 -2.33 -4.69
CA SER A 20 -3.12 -1.55 -3.79
C SER A 20 -2.53 -0.37 -4.56
N THR A 21 -3.07 0.82 -4.33
CA THR A 21 -2.53 2.07 -4.89
C THR A 21 -1.83 2.86 -3.81
N CYS A 22 -0.50 2.97 -3.91
CA CYS A 22 0.28 3.82 -3.02
C CYS A 22 0.43 5.24 -3.56
N HIS A 23 0.52 6.20 -2.64
CA HIS A 23 1.13 7.53 -2.75
C HIS A 23 1.05 8.26 -4.10
N TRP A 24 0.18 9.28 -4.17
CA TRP A 24 -0.04 10.13 -5.35
C TRP A 24 0.48 11.57 -5.13
N GLY A 25 1.65 11.90 -5.67
CA GLY A 25 2.28 13.22 -5.65
C GLY A 25 2.55 13.73 -7.06
N LEU A 26 1.88 14.81 -7.46
CA LEU A 26 2.11 15.50 -8.74
C LEU A 26 3.32 16.42 -8.62
N ALA A 27 4.42 16.11 -9.32
CA ALA A 27 5.58 16.97 -9.47
C ALA A 27 5.25 18.11 -10.44
N HIS A 28 4.66 19.23 -9.98
CA HIS A 28 4.62 20.48 -10.74
C HIS A 28 4.98 21.68 -9.86
N SER A 29 5.92 22.47 -10.38
CA SER A 29 6.39 23.74 -9.87
C SER A 29 5.37 24.83 -10.15
N THR A 30 4.58 25.24 -9.17
CA THR A 30 4.02 26.61 -9.14
C THR A 30 3.88 27.09 -7.71
N SER A 31 4.42 28.29 -7.49
CA SER A 31 4.31 29.11 -6.29
C SER A 31 2.86 29.58 -6.10
N ASP A 32 2.08 28.95 -5.24
CA ASP A 32 0.87 29.59 -4.71
C ASP A 32 0.59 29.15 -3.26
N THR A 33 0.74 30.11 -2.35
CA THR A 33 0.55 29.97 -0.90
C THR A 33 -0.91 30.25 -0.56
N ARG A 34 -1.80 29.27 -0.71
CA ARG A 34 -3.17 29.34 -0.17
C ARG A 34 -3.58 28.05 0.54
N PRO A 35 -4.11 28.12 1.78
CA PRO A 35 -4.49 26.94 2.56
C PRO A 35 -5.67 26.14 1.97
N ALA A 36 -6.41 26.68 0.98
CA ALA A 36 -7.56 26.01 0.37
C ALA A 36 -7.22 25.04 -0.77
N PHE A 37 -6.09 25.21 -1.45
CA PHE A 37 -5.74 24.40 -2.65
C PHE A 37 -5.24 22.98 -2.29
N LYS A 38 -4.97 22.73 -1.01
CA LYS A 38 -4.31 21.52 -0.50
C LYS A 38 -5.29 20.41 -0.12
N ILE A 39 -6.46 20.80 0.42
CA ILE A 39 -7.55 19.90 0.82
C ILE A 39 -8.19 19.22 -0.41
N GLN A 40 -8.11 19.87 -1.57
CA GLN A 40 -8.76 19.42 -2.80
C GLN A 40 -8.20 18.10 -3.36
N LYS A 41 -6.87 17.90 -3.29
CA LYS A 41 -6.21 16.72 -3.88
C LYS A 41 -6.58 15.39 -3.23
N THR A 42 -6.73 15.39 -1.91
CA THR A 42 -7.04 14.19 -1.13
C THR A 42 -8.48 13.72 -1.39
N THR A 43 -9.41 14.68 -1.46
CA THR A 43 -10.82 14.40 -1.79
C THR A 43 -10.97 13.99 -3.26
N GLU A 44 -10.31 14.68 -4.19
CA GLU A 44 -10.34 14.32 -5.63
C GLU A 44 -9.79 12.91 -5.89
N THR A 45 -8.67 12.55 -5.26
CA THR A 45 -8.08 11.21 -5.40
C THR A 45 -9.00 10.13 -4.83
N PHE A 46 -9.59 10.39 -3.67
CA PHE A 46 -10.52 9.46 -3.04
C PHE A 46 -11.80 9.28 -3.86
N ASP A 47 -12.36 10.36 -4.40
CA ASP A 47 -13.52 10.31 -5.28
C ASP A 47 -13.20 9.59 -6.59
N TYR A 48 -12.01 9.81 -7.16
CA TYR A 48 -11.53 9.03 -8.32
C TYR A 48 -11.50 7.53 -8.01
N LEU A 49 -10.93 7.11 -6.88
CA LEU A 49 -10.83 5.68 -6.54
C LEU A 49 -12.19 5.02 -6.33
N ARG A 50 -13.19 5.77 -5.85
CA ARG A 50 -14.59 5.31 -5.79
C ARG A 50 -15.23 5.09 -7.16
N THR A 51 -14.72 5.73 -8.21
CA THR A 51 -15.16 5.43 -9.59
C THR A 51 -14.54 4.16 -10.14
N VAL A 52 -13.35 3.78 -9.65
CA VAL A 52 -12.64 2.57 -10.07
C VAL A 52 -13.22 1.33 -9.42
N ALA A 53 -13.63 1.42 -8.15
CA ALA A 53 -14.14 0.28 -7.42
C ALA A 53 -15.12 0.68 -6.30
N ALA A 54 -16.08 -0.20 -6.04
CA ALA A 54 -17.19 0.04 -5.14
C ALA A 54 -16.79 0.06 -3.66
N ASP A 55 -15.70 -0.63 -3.29
CA ASP A 55 -15.23 -0.75 -1.91
C ASP A 55 -13.81 -0.24 -1.75
N VAL A 56 -13.65 0.89 -1.05
CA VAL A 56 -12.40 1.63 -0.89
C VAL A 56 -12.03 1.71 0.59
N HIS A 57 -10.87 1.17 0.93
CA HIS A 57 -10.31 1.13 2.26
C HIS A 57 -9.13 2.11 2.36
N VAL A 58 -9.20 3.07 3.28
CA VAL A 58 -8.14 4.06 3.49
C VAL A 58 -7.58 3.90 4.89
N VAL A 59 -6.26 4.06 5.03
CA VAL A 59 -5.59 4.23 6.32
C VAL A 59 -4.79 5.52 6.31
N ARG A 60 -4.60 6.08 7.49
CA ARG A 60 -3.98 7.39 7.66
C ARG A 60 -2.46 7.34 7.42
N GLY A 61 -2.00 8.17 6.49
CA GLY A 61 -0.62 8.56 6.28
C GLY A 61 -0.14 9.65 7.24
N ASP A 62 1.17 9.83 7.32
CA ASP A 62 1.84 10.81 8.19
C ASP A 62 1.54 12.28 7.79
N TYR A 63 1.20 12.52 6.53
CA TYR A 63 0.85 13.86 6.02
C TYR A 63 -0.64 14.05 5.74
N ASP A 64 -1.48 13.10 6.14
CA ASP A 64 -2.93 13.24 6.02
C ASP A 64 -3.50 14.16 7.10
N GLU A 65 -4.19 15.22 6.65
CA GLU A 65 -4.86 16.19 7.52
C GLU A 65 -6.17 15.64 8.12
N SER A 66 -6.76 14.62 7.48
CA SER A 66 -7.98 14.00 7.97
C SER A 66 -7.69 13.07 9.15
N HIS A 67 -8.19 13.42 10.33
CA HIS A 67 -8.02 12.64 11.56
C HIS A 67 -9.04 11.49 11.69
N ASN A 68 -9.97 11.38 10.73
CA ASN A 68 -11.06 10.42 10.77
C ASN A 68 -10.69 9.05 10.16
N TRP A 69 -9.51 8.93 9.55
CA TRP A 69 -9.04 7.66 9.01
C TRP A 69 -8.29 6.84 10.05
N PRO A 70 -8.50 5.51 10.09
CA PRO A 70 -7.84 4.66 11.04
C PRO A 70 -6.34 4.55 10.71
N LEU A 71 -5.50 4.36 11.73
CA LEU A 71 -4.05 4.15 11.54
C LEU A 71 -3.74 2.79 10.91
N SER A 72 -4.61 1.81 11.14
CA SER A 72 -4.53 0.47 10.56
C SER A 72 -5.92 -0.08 10.31
N LYS A 73 -6.04 -1.03 9.38
CA LYS A 73 -7.28 -1.74 9.08
C LYS A 73 -6.98 -3.21 8.81
N ILE A 74 -7.89 -4.09 9.22
CA ILE A 74 -7.84 -5.51 8.86
C ILE A 74 -9.02 -5.78 7.92
N ILE A 75 -8.74 -6.44 6.81
CA ILE A 75 -9.71 -6.86 5.80
C ILE A 75 -9.63 -8.38 5.71
N THR A 76 -10.77 -9.04 5.78
CA THR A 76 -10.83 -10.51 5.65
C THR A 76 -11.39 -10.85 4.28
N HIS A 77 -10.65 -11.66 3.52
CA HIS A 77 -11.10 -12.22 2.24
C HIS A 77 -10.92 -13.74 2.26
N GLY A 78 -12.04 -14.46 2.37
CA GLY A 78 -12.02 -15.92 2.57
C GLY A 78 -11.21 -16.31 3.82
N PRO A 79 -10.22 -17.23 3.70
CA PRO A 79 -9.38 -17.66 4.82
C PRO A 79 -8.21 -16.72 5.12
N LEU A 80 -8.06 -15.62 4.38
CA LEU A 80 -6.95 -14.69 4.47
C LEU A 80 -7.34 -13.42 5.24
N ARG A 81 -6.49 -13.06 6.20
CA ARG A 81 -6.54 -11.78 6.91
C ARG A 81 -5.47 -10.86 6.38
N ILE A 82 -5.88 -9.67 5.95
CA ILE A 82 -5.04 -8.69 5.27
C ILE A 82 -4.98 -7.45 6.16
N GLY A 83 -3.81 -7.18 6.72
CA GLY A 83 -3.52 -5.98 7.48
C GLY A 83 -3.05 -4.86 6.57
N VAL A 84 -3.53 -3.65 6.83
CA VAL A 84 -3.16 -2.44 6.09
C VAL A 84 -2.74 -1.38 7.09
N LEU A 85 -1.56 -0.78 6.90
CA LEU A 85 -1.11 0.42 7.62
C LEU A 85 -0.14 1.24 6.75
N HIS A 86 -0.01 2.54 6.99
CA HIS A 86 0.86 3.36 6.14
C HIS A 86 2.34 2.98 6.20
N GLY A 87 2.85 2.60 7.38
CA GLY A 87 4.25 2.18 7.54
C GLY A 87 5.15 3.21 8.24
N HIS A 88 4.70 4.47 8.36
CA HIS A 88 5.41 5.51 9.13
C HIS A 88 5.51 5.19 10.63
N GLN A 89 4.65 4.30 11.12
CA GLN A 89 4.65 3.83 12.50
C GLN A 89 5.69 2.73 12.77
N VAL A 90 6.33 2.19 11.73
CA VAL A 90 7.28 1.07 11.83
C VAL A 90 8.69 1.61 12.03
N ILE A 91 9.33 1.22 13.13
CA ILE A 91 10.67 1.64 13.49
C ILE A 91 11.51 0.40 13.83
N PRO A 92 12.61 0.13 13.11
CA PRO A 92 13.14 0.89 11.97
C PRO A 92 12.27 0.82 10.70
N VAL A 93 12.31 1.86 9.87
CA VAL A 93 11.48 1.95 8.66
C VAL A 93 11.83 0.83 7.68
N GLY A 94 10.83 0.04 7.29
CA GLY A 94 10.98 -1.05 6.31
C GLY A 94 11.72 -2.29 6.85
N ASP A 95 12.03 -2.34 8.14
CA ASP A 95 12.68 -3.49 8.77
C ASP A 95 11.76 -4.70 8.82
N THR A 96 12.25 -5.84 8.31
CA THR A 96 11.48 -7.08 8.18
C THR A 96 11.02 -7.62 9.54
N GLU A 97 11.86 -7.55 10.58
CA GLU A 97 11.50 -8.03 11.92
C GLU A 97 10.42 -7.17 12.56
N SER A 98 10.54 -5.85 12.43
CA SER A 98 9.55 -4.90 12.92
C SER A 98 8.20 -5.10 12.25
N LEU A 99 8.20 -5.34 10.94
CA LEU A 99 6.99 -5.69 10.19
C LEU A 99 6.43 -7.05 10.61
N SER A 100 7.27 -8.05 10.86
CA SER A 100 6.85 -9.39 11.29
C SER A 100 6.12 -9.34 12.64
N ILE A 101 6.62 -8.53 13.58
CA ILE A 101 6.00 -8.31 14.88
C ILE A 101 4.62 -7.68 14.71
N ILE A 102 4.48 -6.65 13.86
CA ILE A 102 3.19 -6.00 13.61
C ILE A 102 2.20 -6.97 12.95
N ALA A 103 2.64 -7.76 11.97
CA ALA A 103 1.78 -8.74 11.31
C ALA A 103 1.27 -9.82 12.28
N ARG A 104 2.10 -10.22 13.26
CA ARG A 104 1.69 -11.12 14.35
C ARG A 104 0.71 -10.44 15.32
N GLN A 105 0.98 -9.21 15.72
CA GLN A 105 0.11 -8.45 16.62
C GLN A 105 -1.28 -8.20 16.02
N MET A 106 -1.34 -7.92 14.71
CA MET A 106 -2.59 -7.75 13.98
C MET A 106 -3.26 -9.09 13.63
N ASP A 107 -2.55 -10.21 13.83
CA ASP A 107 -2.97 -11.56 13.46
C ASP A 107 -3.41 -11.62 11.98
N VAL A 108 -2.50 -11.25 11.09
CA VAL A 108 -2.75 -11.20 9.63
C VAL A 108 -1.82 -12.13 8.88
N ASP A 109 -2.29 -12.62 7.74
CA ASP A 109 -1.54 -13.45 6.80
C ASP A 109 -0.75 -12.59 5.82
N ILE A 110 -1.32 -11.44 5.47
CA ILE A 110 -0.74 -10.48 4.53
C ILE A 110 -0.65 -9.12 5.21
N LEU A 111 0.50 -8.47 5.15
CA LEU A 111 0.70 -7.11 5.65
C LEU A 111 1.02 -6.16 4.50
N LEU A 112 0.15 -5.18 4.29
CA LEU A 112 0.28 -4.15 3.28
C LEU A 112 0.78 -2.86 3.94
N THR A 113 1.95 -2.40 3.49
CA THR A 113 2.61 -1.19 4.01
C THR A 113 3.03 -0.23 2.90
N GLY A 114 3.35 1.00 3.25
CA GLY A 114 3.80 2.05 2.32
C GLY A 114 5.04 2.77 2.84
N HIS A 115 5.02 4.11 2.82
CA HIS A 115 6.04 5.02 3.38
C HIS A 115 7.42 5.03 2.71
N THR A 116 8.00 3.89 2.34
CA THR A 116 9.33 3.83 1.68
C THR A 116 9.30 4.31 0.22
N HIS A 117 8.10 4.30 -0.39
CA HIS A 117 7.81 4.53 -1.82
C HIS A 117 8.49 3.51 -2.76
N ARG A 118 9.01 2.40 -2.22
CA ARG A 118 9.67 1.36 -3.00
C ARG A 118 8.84 0.10 -3.00
N PHE A 119 8.60 -0.44 -4.20
CA PHE A 119 7.95 -1.73 -4.31
C PHE A 119 8.79 -2.81 -3.62
N VAL A 120 8.14 -3.59 -2.77
CA VAL A 120 8.72 -4.74 -2.09
C VAL A 120 7.63 -5.79 -1.94
N ALA A 121 7.91 -7.04 -2.29
CA ALA A 121 7.01 -8.16 -1.96
C ALA A 121 7.84 -9.39 -1.60
N TYR A 122 7.61 -9.97 -0.42
CA TYR A 122 8.34 -11.14 0.03
C TYR A 122 7.56 -11.97 1.06
N ASP A 123 7.93 -13.24 1.13
CA ASP A 123 7.48 -14.15 2.18
C ASP A 123 8.45 -14.11 3.35
N TYR A 124 7.91 -13.98 4.57
CA TYR A 124 8.70 -14.07 5.79
C TYR A 124 7.88 -14.76 6.89
N GLU A 125 8.44 -15.83 7.44
CA GLU A 125 7.82 -16.62 8.52
C GLU A 125 6.35 -17.03 8.24
N GLY A 126 6.07 -17.42 6.99
CA GLY A 126 4.74 -17.87 6.56
C GLY A 126 3.74 -16.74 6.30
N LYS A 127 4.12 -15.48 6.47
CA LYS A 127 3.32 -14.29 6.17
C LYS A 127 3.84 -13.59 4.91
N PHE A 128 2.95 -12.89 4.22
CA PHE A 128 3.27 -12.17 2.99
C PHE A 128 3.31 -10.67 3.23
N PHE A 129 4.42 -10.03 2.90
CA PHE A 129 4.61 -8.60 3.09
C PHE A 129 4.63 -7.92 1.73
N VAL A 130 3.81 -6.88 1.56
CA VAL A 130 3.73 -6.15 0.30
C VAL A 130 3.76 -4.65 0.56
N ASN A 131 4.69 -3.99 -0.10
CA ASN A 131 4.71 -2.55 -0.31
C ASN A 131 4.51 -2.28 -1.80
N PRO A 132 3.42 -1.63 -2.23
CA PRO A 132 3.15 -1.37 -3.63
C PRO A 132 4.03 -0.25 -4.24
N GLY A 133 4.81 0.47 -3.44
CA GLY A 133 5.69 1.56 -3.92
C GLY A 133 5.04 2.93 -3.87
N SER A 134 5.11 3.72 -4.95
CA SER A 134 4.40 5.00 -5.12
C SER A 134 3.87 5.08 -6.54
N ALA A 135 2.55 5.25 -6.71
CA ALA A 135 1.92 5.24 -8.02
C ALA A 135 2.34 6.43 -8.91
N THR A 136 2.80 7.53 -8.32
CA THR A 136 3.30 8.70 -9.06
C THR A 136 4.82 8.79 -9.11
N GLY A 137 5.54 7.88 -8.44
CA GLY A 137 6.98 8.01 -8.25
C GLY A 137 7.37 9.20 -7.38
N ALA A 138 6.56 9.51 -6.36
CA ALA A 138 6.86 10.62 -5.46
C ALA A 138 8.19 10.38 -4.74
N TYR A 139 8.96 11.46 -4.54
CA TYR A 139 10.24 11.39 -3.83
C TYR A 139 10.08 10.76 -2.43
N SER A 140 11.02 9.89 -2.04
CA SER A 140 11.17 9.44 -0.67
C SER A 140 12.55 9.77 -0.13
N GLY A 141 12.61 10.13 1.15
CA GLY A 141 13.89 10.37 1.84
C GLY A 141 14.66 9.09 2.20
N PHE A 142 14.14 7.92 1.82
CA PHE A 142 14.59 6.61 2.28
C PHE A 142 15.49 5.87 1.26
N GLY A 143 16.24 6.60 0.42
CA GLY A 143 17.23 6.01 -0.48
C GLY A 143 17.85 7.01 -1.44
N ALA A 144 18.95 6.61 -2.11
CA ALA A 144 19.67 7.44 -3.06
C ALA A 144 19.10 7.36 -4.50
N ASP A 145 18.43 6.26 -4.84
CA ASP A 145 17.97 5.99 -6.21
C ASP A 145 16.62 6.62 -6.51
N ALA A 146 16.39 6.92 -7.80
CA ALA A 146 15.11 7.39 -8.31
C ALA A 146 13.97 6.41 -7.95
N ILE A 147 12.81 6.98 -7.62
CA ILE A 147 11.61 6.20 -7.30
C ILE A 147 10.91 5.81 -8.60
N ILE A 148 10.71 4.51 -8.80
CA ILE A 148 9.99 3.96 -9.94
C ILE A 148 8.49 3.98 -9.63
N PRO A 149 7.65 4.66 -10.43
CA PRO A 149 6.22 4.63 -10.26
C PRO A 149 5.69 3.20 -10.29
N SER A 150 4.94 2.82 -9.26
CA SER A 150 4.50 1.44 -9.07
C SER A 150 3.19 1.30 -8.30
N PHE A 151 2.42 0.28 -8.64
CA PHE A 151 1.23 -0.17 -7.92
C PHE A 151 1.05 -1.67 -8.06
N VAL A 152 0.18 -2.25 -7.24
CA VAL A 152 -0.03 -3.70 -7.17
C VAL A 152 -1.51 -4.06 -7.35
N LEU A 153 -1.78 -5.11 -8.12
CA LEU A 153 -3.08 -5.79 -8.17
C LEU A 153 -2.91 -7.19 -7.59
N MET A 154 -3.68 -7.55 -6.59
CA MET A 154 -3.70 -8.87 -5.97
C MET A 154 -4.99 -9.57 -6.36
N ASP A 155 -4.90 -10.77 -6.92
CA ASP A 155 -6.04 -11.66 -7.16
C ASP A 155 -6.07 -12.73 -6.08
N VAL A 156 -7.12 -12.72 -5.26
CA VAL A 156 -7.23 -13.57 -4.08
C VAL A 156 -8.22 -14.69 -4.36
N GLN A 157 -7.73 -15.93 -4.36
CA GLN A 157 -8.50 -17.14 -4.62
C GLN A 157 -8.23 -18.19 -3.54
N GLY A 158 -9.14 -18.30 -2.56
CA GLY A 158 -8.97 -19.20 -1.42
C GLY A 158 -7.75 -18.81 -0.59
N ASN A 159 -6.77 -19.70 -0.50
CA ASN A 159 -5.50 -19.44 0.20
C ASN A 159 -4.35 -19.00 -0.72
N VAL A 160 -4.64 -18.73 -1.99
CA VAL A 160 -3.66 -18.32 -2.99
C VAL A 160 -3.86 -16.85 -3.33
N VAL A 161 -2.75 -16.14 -3.43
CA VAL A 161 -2.70 -14.73 -3.74
C VAL A 161 -1.74 -14.54 -4.91
N THR A 162 -2.30 -14.15 -6.05
CA THR A 162 -1.48 -13.75 -7.20
C THR A 162 -1.31 -12.24 -7.19
N THR A 163 -0.08 -11.77 -7.06
CA THR A 163 0.29 -10.36 -6.99
C THR A 163 0.91 -9.93 -8.32
N TYR A 164 0.22 -9.04 -9.03
CA TYR A 164 0.70 -8.37 -10.23
C TYR A 164 1.28 -7.02 -9.87
N VAL A 165 2.53 -6.80 -10.21
CA VAL A 165 3.27 -5.57 -9.92
C VAL A 165 3.41 -4.80 -11.22
N TYR A 166 2.91 -3.58 -11.25
CA TYR A 166 3.03 -2.69 -12.40
C TYR A 166 4.07 -1.64 -12.08
N GLN A 167 5.09 -1.49 -12.94
CA GLN A 167 6.15 -0.51 -12.79
C GLN A 167 6.32 0.28 -14.08
N LEU A 168 6.53 1.58 -13.99
CA LEU A 168 6.85 2.43 -15.14
C LEU A 168 8.37 2.62 -15.24
N VAL A 169 9.01 1.89 -16.15
CA VAL A 169 10.47 1.91 -16.36
C VAL A 169 10.74 2.41 -17.77
N ASP A 170 11.51 3.49 -17.89
CA ASP A 170 11.87 4.12 -19.17
C ASP A 170 10.66 4.48 -20.06
N GLY A 171 9.53 4.83 -19.45
CA GLY A 171 8.28 5.16 -20.14
C GLY A 171 7.45 3.94 -20.56
N GLU A 172 7.92 2.73 -20.29
CA GLU A 172 7.21 1.48 -20.57
C GLU A 172 6.66 0.84 -19.29
N VAL A 173 5.46 0.27 -19.40
CA VAL A 173 4.86 -0.49 -18.29
C VAL A 173 5.42 -1.90 -18.28
N LYS A 174 6.17 -2.22 -17.23
CA LYS A 174 6.62 -3.58 -16.92
C LYS A 174 5.66 -4.21 -15.91
N VAL A 175 5.37 -5.49 -16.12
CA VAL A 175 4.48 -6.26 -15.25
C VAL A 175 5.21 -7.50 -14.75
N GLU A 176 5.26 -7.65 -13.43
CA GLU A 176 5.78 -8.85 -12.76
C GLU A 176 4.66 -9.58 -12.03
N LYS A 177 4.79 -10.91 -11.91
CA LYS A 177 3.82 -11.77 -11.23
C LYS A 177 4.51 -12.53 -10.11
N ILE A 178 3.95 -12.43 -8.90
CA ILE A 178 4.40 -13.12 -7.69
C ILE A 178 3.21 -13.93 -7.15
N GLU A 179 3.43 -15.17 -6.71
CA GLU A 179 2.40 -15.99 -6.09
C GLU A 179 2.77 -16.27 -4.63
N TYR A 180 1.83 -15.99 -3.72
CA TYR A 180 1.89 -16.40 -2.32
C TYR A 180 0.80 -17.45 -2.06
N ARG A 181 1.12 -18.42 -1.22
CA ARG A 181 0.17 -19.44 -0.76
C ARG A 181 0.26 -19.59 0.75
N LYS A 182 -0.85 -19.29 1.43
CA LYS A 182 -0.97 -19.59 2.86
C LYS A 182 -0.99 -21.10 3.06
N ALA A 183 0.03 -21.61 3.76
CA ALA A 183 0.07 -23.01 4.17
C ALA A 183 -1.02 -23.27 5.23
N TYR A 184 -1.69 -24.43 5.11
CA TYR A 184 -2.55 -24.93 6.18
C TYR A 184 -1.72 -25.81 7.11
N ASP A 185 -1.91 -25.69 8.41
CA ASP A 185 -1.48 -26.72 9.36
C ASP A 185 -2.36 -27.98 9.15
N THR A 186 -1.73 -29.16 9.19
CA THR A 186 -2.34 -30.50 9.00
C THR A 186 -3.45 -30.86 10.02
N SER A 187 -3.70 -30.02 11.02
CA SER A 187 -4.75 -30.15 12.03
C SER A 187 -5.91 -29.15 11.87
N GLY A 188 -5.89 -28.32 10.81
CA GLY A 188 -6.98 -27.39 10.49
C GLY A 188 -7.12 -26.24 11.48
N ARG A 189 -6.10 -25.96 12.29
CA ARG A 189 -6.01 -24.75 13.11
C ARG A 189 -4.97 -23.79 12.53
N VAL A 190 -5.12 -22.51 12.87
CA VAL A 190 -4.23 -21.42 12.44
C VAL A 190 -3.03 -21.43 13.39
N LEU A 191 -1.81 -21.47 12.85
CA LEU A 191 -0.56 -21.28 13.61
C LEU A 191 -0.48 -19.88 14.23
#